data_AF-A0A0C9ZIF7-F1
#
_entry.id   AF-A0A0C9ZIF7-F1
#
_cell.length_a   1.000
_cell.length_b   1.000
_cell.length_c   1.000
_cell.angle_alpha   90.00
_cell.angle_beta   90.00
_cell.angle_gamma   90.00
#
_symmetry.space_group_name_H-M   'P 1'
#
loop_
_entity.id
_entity.type
_entity.pdbx_description
1 polymer ?
#
loop_
_entity_poly.entity_id
_entity_poly.type
_entity_poly.pdbx_seq_one_letter_code
_entity_poly.pdbx_strand_id
1 'polypeptide(L)'
;ICELIIEAWWQYFLMLKDDLISHFTLDNAHNNDTTMRELSRLLTLHGIDFDLVDHHIICFPHVLNICSGHVTDEYMAVDFTSISEAWVDPLDGNKVIDKDAYIEALQCDPIALGSLHRDIANKQLDDMDWQVLQDMEVVLEIPRSAQQCMLGESFPLLSHVVPSFETFMAQWEQLSLNKPRFAPYIKIGLHHARSYYQHMGETNAYAIVMHKFVDLTIHFTWIELNWEEFEVHKVKRAVLNMVHLSFIIIANGLNANT
;
A
#
# COMPACT_ATOMS: atom_id res chain seq x y z
N ILE A 1 -37.74 -1.18 16.87
CA ILE A 1 -37.34 -0.89 15.47
C ILE A 1 -35.83 -0.93 15.33
N CYS A 2 -35.06 -0.18 16.13
CA CYS A 2 -33.59 -0.20 16.12
C CYS A 2 -32.97 -1.59 16.30
N GLU A 3 -33.44 -2.40 17.27
CA GLU A 3 -32.88 -3.74 17.50
C GLU A 3 -33.17 -4.75 16.37
N LEU A 4 -34.33 -4.64 15.71
CA LEU A 4 -34.67 -5.48 14.56
C LEU A 4 -33.85 -5.12 13.32
N ILE A 5 -33.49 -3.84 13.18
CA ILE A 5 -32.58 -3.37 12.12
C ILE A 5 -31.17 -3.90 12.39
N ILE A 6 -30.68 -3.78 13.63
CA ILE A 6 -29.36 -4.31 14.02
C ILE A 6 -29.27 -5.83 13.80
N GLU A 7 -30.32 -6.57 14.14
CA GLU A 7 -30.38 -8.03 13.93
C GLU A 7 -30.39 -8.39 12.43
N ALA A 8 -31.21 -7.72 11.62
CA ALA A 8 -31.24 -7.93 10.17
C ALA A 8 -29.87 -7.61 9.53
N TRP A 9 -29.20 -6.58 10.02
CA TRP A 9 -27.85 -6.22 9.60
C TRP A 9 -26.83 -7.29 9.99
N TRP A 10 -26.91 -7.80 11.22
CA TRP A 10 -26.05 -8.88 11.68
C TRP A 10 -26.19 -10.13 10.80
N GLN A 11 -27.42 -10.52 10.45
CA GLN A 11 -27.68 -11.65 9.56
C GLN A 11 -27.15 -11.40 8.14
N TYR A 12 -27.34 -10.20 7.60
CA TYR A 12 -26.79 -9.80 6.30
C TYR A 12 -25.25 -9.85 6.28
N PHE A 13 -24.60 -9.36 7.34
CA PHE A 13 -23.14 -9.44 7.48
C PHE A 13 -22.64 -10.87 7.64
N LEU A 14 -23.38 -11.75 8.31
CA LEU A 14 -23.04 -13.17 8.43
C LEU A 14 -23.11 -13.90 7.08
N MET A 15 -24.14 -13.64 6.27
CA MET A 15 -24.22 -14.21 4.91
C MET A 15 -23.04 -13.75 4.04
N LEU A 16 -22.75 -12.45 4.05
CA LEU A 16 -21.60 -11.89 3.34
C LEU A 16 -20.25 -12.35 3.89
N LYS A 17 -20.18 -12.76 5.16
CA LYS A 17 -18.97 -13.28 5.78
C LYS A 17 -18.61 -14.63 5.17
N ASP A 18 -19.59 -15.50 4.96
CA ASP A 18 -19.36 -16.81 4.35
C ASP A 18 -18.90 -16.66 2.89
N ASP A 19 -19.44 -15.68 2.16
CA ASP A 19 -19.03 -15.38 0.77
C ASP A 19 -17.62 -14.78 0.66
N LEU A 20 -17.16 -14.02 1.67
CA LEU A 20 -15.91 -13.24 1.59
C LEU A 20 -14.73 -13.86 2.36
N ILE A 21 -14.97 -14.73 3.36
CA ILE A 21 -13.89 -15.18 4.28
C ILE A 21 -13.28 -16.53 3.89
N SER A 22 -13.96 -17.34 3.09
CA SER A 22 -13.46 -18.69 2.76
C SER A 22 -12.40 -18.73 1.66
N HIS A 23 -12.06 -17.60 1.01
CA HIS A 23 -11.41 -17.68 -0.31
C HIS A 23 -10.14 -16.85 -0.52
N PHE A 24 -9.74 -15.92 0.36
CA PHE A 24 -8.59 -15.05 0.05
C PHE A 24 -7.31 -15.42 0.80
N THR A 25 -6.19 -15.44 0.09
CA THR A 25 -4.84 -15.54 0.67
C THR A 25 -4.10 -14.21 0.46
N LEU A 26 -3.35 -13.75 1.47
CA LEU A 26 -2.54 -12.52 1.39
C LEU A 26 -1.14 -12.80 0.86
N ASP A 27 -0.69 -11.93 -0.06
CA ASP A 27 0.58 -12.06 -0.78
C ASP A 27 1.84 -11.76 0.06
N ASN A 28 2.94 -12.45 -0.23
CA ASN A 28 4.27 -12.11 0.29
C ASN A 28 5.45 -12.46 -0.66
N ALA A 29 5.22 -13.04 -1.85
CA ALA A 29 6.29 -13.36 -2.82
C ALA A 29 5.78 -13.96 -4.14
N HIS A 30 6.59 -13.85 -5.21
CA HIS A 30 6.43 -14.50 -6.53
C HIS A 30 6.14 -16.03 -6.50
N ASN A 31 6.34 -16.72 -5.38
CA ASN A 31 5.94 -18.13 -5.24
C ASN A 31 4.42 -18.32 -5.10
N ASN A 32 3.65 -17.26 -4.82
CA ASN A 32 2.22 -17.35 -4.61
C ASN A 32 1.43 -17.66 -5.88
N ASP A 33 1.86 -17.24 -7.07
CA ASP A 33 1.17 -17.66 -8.31
C ASP A 33 1.19 -19.19 -8.50
N THR A 34 2.25 -19.83 -8.01
CA THR A 34 2.37 -21.29 -8.05
C THR A 34 1.50 -21.92 -6.96
N THR A 35 1.52 -21.34 -5.76
CA THR A 35 0.67 -21.75 -4.63
C THR A 35 -0.82 -21.61 -4.96
N MET A 36 -1.26 -20.50 -5.57
CA MET A 36 -2.64 -20.23 -5.94
C MET A 36 -3.13 -21.18 -7.03
N ARG A 37 -2.27 -21.52 -7.99
CA ARG A 37 -2.56 -22.56 -8.99
C ARG A 37 -2.75 -23.94 -8.36
N GLU A 38 -1.89 -24.32 -7.43
CA GLU A 38 -2.02 -25.61 -6.74
C GLU A 38 -3.22 -25.63 -5.78
N LEU A 39 -3.49 -24.53 -5.08
CA LEU A 39 -4.66 -24.38 -4.21
C LEU A 39 -5.96 -24.50 -5.03
N SER A 40 -6.07 -23.78 -6.15
CA SER A 40 -7.20 -23.89 -7.08
C SER A 40 -7.38 -25.34 -7.56
N ARG A 41 -6.30 -26.03 -7.92
CA ARG A 41 -6.34 -27.44 -8.33
C ARG A 41 -6.88 -28.36 -7.22
N LEU A 42 -6.41 -28.17 -5.99
CA LEU A 42 -6.84 -28.97 -4.84
C LEU A 42 -8.31 -28.70 -4.47
N LEU A 43 -8.73 -27.44 -4.44
CA LEU A 43 -10.12 -27.06 -4.14
C LEU A 43 -11.08 -27.57 -5.21
N THR A 44 -10.71 -27.48 -6.49
CA THR A 44 -11.48 -28.04 -7.60
C THR A 44 -11.67 -29.55 -7.45
N LEU A 45 -10.63 -30.28 -7.02
CA LEU A 45 -10.71 -31.73 -6.78
C LEU A 45 -11.72 -32.09 -5.68
N HIS A 46 -11.94 -31.17 -4.74
CA HIS A 46 -12.92 -31.30 -3.66
C HIS A 46 -14.30 -30.70 -3.99
N GLY A 47 -14.53 -30.27 -5.24
CA GLY A 47 -15.81 -29.72 -5.69
C GLY A 47 -16.08 -28.29 -5.22
N ILE A 48 -15.04 -27.56 -4.79
CA ILE A 48 -15.11 -26.16 -4.39
C ILE A 48 -14.71 -25.31 -5.59
N ASP A 49 -15.59 -24.41 -6.02
CA ASP A 49 -15.29 -23.43 -7.05
C ASP A 49 -14.31 -22.39 -6.51
N PHE A 50 -13.20 -22.19 -7.22
CA PHE A 50 -12.12 -21.31 -6.79
C PHE A 50 -11.41 -20.70 -8.00
N ASP A 51 -11.78 -19.46 -8.30
CA ASP A 51 -11.09 -18.63 -9.29
C ASP A 51 -9.78 -18.09 -8.69
N LEU A 52 -8.66 -18.57 -9.22
CA LEU A 52 -7.33 -18.21 -8.72
C LEU A 52 -6.97 -16.72 -8.92
N VAL A 53 -7.63 -16.01 -9.83
CA VAL A 53 -7.41 -14.58 -10.11
C VAL A 53 -8.33 -13.75 -9.21
N ASP A 54 -9.63 -14.06 -9.21
CA ASP A 54 -10.61 -13.31 -8.42
C ASP A 54 -10.33 -13.42 -6.92
N HIS A 55 -9.73 -14.52 -6.47
CA HIS A 55 -9.41 -14.78 -5.07
C HIS A 55 -7.98 -14.43 -4.66
N HIS A 56 -7.22 -13.75 -5.53
CA HIS A 56 -5.86 -13.32 -5.24
C HIS A 56 -5.80 -11.87 -4.74
N ILE A 57 -5.65 -11.68 -3.43
CA ILE A 57 -5.50 -10.34 -2.83
C ILE A 57 -4.02 -10.01 -2.71
N ILE A 58 -3.64 -8.92 -3.37
CA ILE A 58 -2.26 -8.42 -3.35
C ILE A 58 -1.99 -7.69 -2.04
N CYS A 59 -0.80 -7.90 -1.49
CA CYS A 59 -0.36 -7.26 -0.26
C CYS A 59 0.16 -5.84 -0.55
N PHE A 60 -0.60 -4.83 -0.12
CA PHE A 60 -0.27 -3.42 -0.37
C PHE A 60 1.15 -3.02 0.10
N PRO A 61 1.59 -3.31 1.34
CA PRO A 61 2.96 -3.03 1.76
C PRO A 61 4.03 -3.73 0.91
N HIS A 62 3.74 -4.94 0.42
CA HIS A 62 4.66 -5.69 -0.43
C HIS A 62 4.88 -4.97 -1.76
N VAL A 63 3.80 -4.48 -2.37
CA VAL A 63 3.88 -3.73 -3.63
C VAL A 63 4.64 -2.41 -3.45
N LEU A 64 4.38 -1.67 -2.37
CA LEU A 64 5.14 -0.45 -2.08
C LEU A 64 6.64 -0.72 -1.92
N ASN A 65 7.00 -1.82 -1.25
CA ASN A 65 8.38 -2.25 -1.10
C ASN A 65 9.01 -2.64 -2.44
N ILE A 66 8.30 -3.38 -3.29
CA ILE A 66 8.78 -3.72 -4.65
C ILE A 66 9.02 -2.46 -5.47
N CYS A 67 8.05 -1.53 -5.49
CA CYS A 67 8.18 -0.29 -6.24
C CYS A 67 9.38 0.53 -5.74
N SER A 68 9.55 0.63 -4.42
CA SER A 68 10.68 1.32 -3.79
C SER A 68 12.02 0.66 -4.10
N GLY A 69 12.06 -0.68 -4.14
CA GLY A 69 13.23 -1.46 -4.56
C GLY A 69 13.65 -1.11 -5.99
N HIS A 70 12.72 -1.17 -6.94
CA HIS A 70 13.00 -0.81 -8.33
C HIS A 70 13.45 0.65 -8.51
N VAL A 71 12.87 1.59 -7.76
CA VAL A 71 13.31 2.99 -7.72
C VAL A 71 14.77 3.09 -7.24
N THR A 72 15.10 2.38 -6.17
CA THR A 72 16.45 2.41 -5.56
C THR A 72 17.48 1.76 -6.48
N ASP A 73 17.14 0.61 -7.09
CA ASP A 73 18.00 -0.12 -8.01
C ASP A 73 18.33 0.70 -9.26
N GLU A 74 17.33 1.37 -9.85
CA GLU A 74 17.59 2.16 -11.06
C GLU A 74 18.29 3.49 -10.76
N TYR A 75 18.09 4.07 -9.58
CA TYR A 75 18.60 5.41 -9.29
C TYR A 75 20.09 5.60 -9.58
N MET A 76 20.90 4.57 -9.32
CA MET A 76 22.33 4.57 -9.60
C MET A 76 22.68 4.32 -11.07
N ALA A 77 21.75 3.77 -11.86
CA ALA A 77 21.92 3.41 -13.26
C ALA A 77 21.32 4.46 -14.24
N VAL A 78 20.54 5.41 -13.74
CA VAL A 78 19.89 6.45 -14.58
C VAL A 78 20.92 7.35 -15.26
N ASP A 79 20.70 7.59 -16.55
CA ASP A 79 21.42 8.62 -17.30
C ASP A 79 20.81 10.02 -17.08
N PHE A 80 21.45 10.78 -16.20
CA PHE A 80 21.06 12.16 -15.90
C PHE A 80 21.49 13.17 -16.97
N THR A 81 22.31 12.79 -17.97
CA THR A 81 22.84 13.73 -18.98
C THR A 81 21.73 14.42 -19.76
N SER A 82 20.61 13.72 -19.99
CA SER A 82 19.42 14.20 -20.70
C SER A 82 18.58 15.26 -19.97
N ILE A 83 18.82 15.49 -18.68
CA ILE A 83 18.05 16.44 -17.86
C ILE A 83 18.77 17.80 -17.87
N SER A 84 18.29 18.75 -18.68
CA SER A 84 18.97 20.05 -18.89
C SER A 84 18.57 21.13 -17.88
N GLU A 85 17.56 20.89 -17.05
CA GLU A 85 17.03 21.88 -16.11
C GLU A 85 17.97 22.11 -14.93
N ALA A 86 18.00 23.34 -14.41
CA ALA A 86 18.76 23.67 -13.22
C ALA A 86 18.19 22.92 -12.01
N TRP A 87 19.04 22.21 -11.29
CA TRP A 87 18.64 21.45 -10.12
C TRP A 87 18.71 22.35 -8.89
N VAL A 88 17.64 22.36 -8.10
CA VAL A 88 17.59 23.04 -6.80
C VAL A 88 17.36 22.05 -5.68
N ASP A 89 18.04 22.23 -4.56
CA ASP A 89 17.88 21.41 -3.37
C ASP A 89 16.38 21.26 -3.02
N PRO A 90 15.94 20.03 -2.69
CA PRO A 90 14.52 19.77 -2.48
C PRO A 90 13.99 20.40 -1.19
N LEU A 91 14.86 20.66 -0.20
CA LEU A 91 14.52 21.31 1.08
C LEU A 91 14.88 22.80 1.10
N ASP A 92 15.92 23.20 0.36
CA ASP A 92 16.34 24.60 0.17
C ASP A 92 16.28 24.99 -1.31
N GLY A 93 15.09 25.37 -1.77
CA GLY A 93 14.83 25.71 -3.18
C GLY A 93 15.66 26.87 -3.76
N ASN A 94 16.50 27.54 -2.96
CA ASN A 94 17.43 28.58 -3.42
C ASN A 94 18.84 28.05 -3.68
N LYS A 95 19.19 26.85 -3.20
CA LYS A 95 20.51 26.24 -3.39
C LYS A 95 20.53 25.49 -4.72
N VAL A 96 21.33 25.97 -5.66
CA VAL A 96 21.57 25.30 -6.95
C VAL A 96 22.52 24.12 -6.73
N ILE A 97 22.16 22.97 -7.26
CA ILE A 97 22.95 21.74 -7.22
C ILE A 97 23.86 21.70 -8.45
N ASP A 98 25.15 21.46 -8.22
CA ASP A 98 26.10 21.15 -9.29
C ASP A 98 25.84 19.72 -9.80
N LYS A 99 25.44 19.64 -11.07
CA LYS A 99 25.05 18.38 -11.72
C LYS A 99 26.23 17.42 -11.87
N ASP A 100 27.42 17.93 -12.22
CA ASP A 100 28.58 17.08 -12.47
C ASP A 100 29.09 16.50 -11.14
N ALA A 101 29.16 17.34 -10.10
CA ALA A 101 29.52 16.90 -8.75
C ALA A 101 28.49 15.91 -8.17
N TYR A 102 27.20 16.08 -8.48
CA TYR A 102 26.16 15.15 -8.05
C TYR A 102 26.33 13.78 -8.70
N ILE A 103 26.58 13.73 -10.01
CA ILE A 103 26.77 12.48 -10.74
C ILE A 103 28.02 11.75 -10.23
N GLU A 104 29.10 12.48 -9.93
CA GLU A 104 30.31 11.91 -9.33
C GLU A 104 30.04 11.32 -7.94
N ALA A 105 29.32 12.03 -7.07
CA ALA A 105 28.89 11.54 -5.76
C ALA A 105 28.02 10.29 -5.88
N LEU A 106 27.07 10.27 -6.82
CA LEU A 106 26.20 9.12 -7.07
C LEU A 106 26.99 7.87 -7.51
N GLN A 107 28.01 8.03 -8.36
CA GLN A 107 28.89 6.94 -8.79
C GLN A 107 29.73 6.36 -7.65
N CYS A 108 29.98 7.14 -6.60
CA CYS A 108 30.70 6.68 -5.41
C CYS A 108 29.85 5.78 -4.48
N ASP A 109 28.57 5.56 -4.82
CA ASP A 109 27.62 4.76 -4.03
C ASP A 109 27.51 5.24 -2.57
N PRO A 110 26.83 6.37 -2.33
CA PRO A 110 26.69 6.93 -0.99
C PRO A 110 25.90 5.99 -0.05
N ILE A 111 25.09 5.08 -0.59
CA ILE A 111 24.35 4.07 0.17
C ILE A 111 25.30 2.98 0.67
N ALA A 112 26.22 2.49 -0.17
CA ALA A 112 27.28 1.58 0.26
C ALA A 112 28.22 2.25 1.27
N LEU A 113 28.56 3.53 1.06
CA LEU A 113 29.41 4.29 1.99
C LEU A 113 28.76 4.42 3.38
N GLY A 114 27.45 4.63 3.46
CA GLY A 114 26.71 4.68 4.73
C GLY A 114 26.46 3.31 5.38
N SER A 115 26.25 2.25 4.59
CA SER A 115 25.89 0.91 5.09
C SER A 115 27.08 0.05 5.53
N LEU A 116 28.30 0.32 5.04
CA LEU A 116 29.49 -0.48 5.37
C LEU A 116 30.03 -0.26 6.81
N HIS A 117 29.53 0.73 7.57
CA HIS A 117 30.18 1.17 8.80
C HIS A 117 29.24 1.30 10.01
N ARG A 118 29.49 0.48 11.05
CA ARG A 118 28.95 0.70 12.42
C ARG A 118 29.48 1.97 13.10
N ASP A 119 30.50 2.62 12.51
CA ASP A 119 31.15 3.82 13.04
C ASP A 119 31.16 4.93 11.97
N ILE A 120 30.14 5.79 12.01
CA ILE A 120 29.90 6.93 11.09
C ILE A 120 31.02 8.01 11.18
N ALA A 121 31.95 7.89 12.12
CA ALA A 121 32.88 8.96 12.46
C ALA A 121 34.04 9.19 11.47
N ASN A 122 34.37 8.24 10.59
CA ASN A 122 35.68 8.24 9.90
C ASN A 122 35.66 8.35 8.36
N LYS A 123 34.48 8.49 7.74
CA LYS A 123 34.36 9.07 6.40
C LYS A 123 33.28 10.14 6.46
N GLN A 124 33.68 11.41 6.37
CA GLN A 124 32.74 12.51 6.23
C GLN A 124 32.13 12.37 4.84
N LEU A 125 30.86 11.95 4.77
CA LEU A 125 30.05 12.12 3.57
C LEU A 125 30.15 13.60 3.20
N ASP A 126 30.52 13.88 1.96
CA ASP A 126 30.58 15.25 1.46
C ASP A 126 29.16 15.83 1.32
N ASP A 127 29.05 17.15 1.19
CA ASP A 127 27.77 17.84 1.02
C ASP A 127 26.96 17.26 -0.17
N MET A 128 27.65 16.79 -1.21
CA MET A 128 27.04 16.15 -2.38
C MET A 128 26.58 14.72 -2.10
N ASP A 129 27.31 13.93 -1.31
CA ASP A 129 26.87 12.60 -0.90
C ASP A 129 25.57 12.69 -0.07
N TRP A 130 25.50 13.67 0.83
CA TRP A 130 24.29 13.97 1.58
C TRP A 130 23.14 14.44 0.69
N GLN A 131 23.42 15.23 -0.34
CA GLN A 131 22.41 15.68 -1.29
C GLN A 131 21.76 14.51 -2.02
N VAL A 132 22.55 13.54 -2.46
CA VAL A 132 22.08 12.31 -3.12
C VAL A 132 21.19 11.50 -2.17
N LEU A 133 21.62 11.29 -0.92
CA LEU A 133 20.82 10.57 0.08
C LEU A 133 19.51 11.28 0.43
N GLN A 134 19.52 12.61 0.51
CA GLN A 134 18.33 13.40 0.78
C GLN A 134 17.33 13.36 -0.38
N ASP A 135 17.80 13.42 -1.62
CA ASP A 135 16.96 13.26 -2.81
C ASP A 135 16.24 11.90 -2.79
N MET A 136 16.96 10.86 -2.35
CA MET A 136 16.40 9.53 -2.14
C MET A 136 15.37 9.48 -1.01
N GLU A 137 15.65 10.12 0.12
CA GLU A 137 14.72 10.23 1.23
C GLU A 137 13.37 10.85 0.80
N VAL A 138 13.42 11.94 0.01
CA VAL A 138 12.23 12.62 -0.51
C VAL A 138 11.37 11.68 -1.36
N VAL A 139 11.99 10.86 -2.20
CA VAL A 139 11.28 9.93 -3.10
C VAL A 139 10.67 8.78 -2.31
N LEU A 140 11.39 8.24 -1.32
CA LEU A 140 10.97 7.12 -0.48
C LEU A 140 10.01 7.52 0.64
N GLU A 141 9.88 8.81 0.97
CA GLU A 141 8.93 9.30 1.95
C GLU A 141 7.48 9.06 1.51
N ILE A 142 7.19 9.14 0.21
CA ILE A 142 5.86 8.90 -0.35
C ILE A 142 5.36 7.46 -0.09
N PRO A 143 6.07 6.39 -0.52
CA PRO A 143 5.67 5.02 -0.19
C PRO A 143 5.72 4.75 1.32
N ARG A 144 6.68 5.34 2.07
CA ARG A 144 6.72 5.22 3.54
C ARG A 144 5.44 5.76 4.18
N SER A 145 5.03 6.96 3.80
CA SER A 145 3.79 7.60 4.27
C SER A 145 2.57 6.75 3.93
N ALA A 146 2.47 6.26 2.67
CA ALA A 146 1.37 5.39 2.26
C ALA A 146 1.33 4.08 3.07
N GLN A 147 2.49 3.47 3.35
CA GLN A 147 2.59 2.29 4.21
C GLN A 147 2.17 2.60 5.66
N GLN A 148 2.62 3.72 6.23
CA GLN A 148 2.29 4.11 7.60
C GLN A 148 0.81 4.41 7.79
N CYS A 149 0.17 5.09 6.82
CA CYS A 149 -1.27 5.32 6.83
C CYS A 149 -2.05 4.01 6.97
N MET A 150 -1.58 2.95 6.31
CA MET A 150 -2.24 1.64 6.34
C MET A 150 -1.92 0.86 7.63
N LEU A 151 -0.72 0.98 8.19
CA LEU A 151 -0.34 0.28 9.42
C LEU A 151 -0.96 0.88 10.70
N GLY A 152 -1.41 2.14 10.66
CA GLY A 152 -2.02 2.83 11.82
C GLY A 152 -3.50 2.55 12.04
N GLU A 153 -4.17 1.89 11.10
CA GLU A 153 -5.62 1.68 11.10
C GLU A 153 -6.00 0.38 11.83
N SER A 154 -7.00 0.47 12.72
CA SER A 154 -7.54 -0.71 13.44
C SER A 154 -8.64 -1.45 12.66
N PHE A 155 -8.95 -0.98 11.46
CA PHE A 155 -10.09 -1.39 10.63
C PHE A 155 -9.68 -2.23 9.41
N PRO A 156 -10.61 -2.95 8.74
CA PRO A 156 -10.29 -3.73 7.56
C PRO A 156 -9.76 -2.82 6.44
N LEU A 157 -8.44 -2.86 6.24
CA LEU A 157 -7.68 -2.03 5.31
C LEU A 157 -8.15 -2.13 3.85
N LEU A 158 -8.83 -3.21 3.44
CA LEU A 158 -9.01 -3.54 2.03
C LEU A 158 -9.80 -2.46 1.24
N SER A 159 -10.76 -1.76 1.87
CA SER A 159 -11.49 -0.64 1.23
C SER A 159 -10.62 0.58 0.97
N HIS A 160 -9.57 0.79 1.76
CA HIS A 160 -8.66 1.93 1.65
C HIS A 160 -7.46 1.63 0.75
N VAL A 161 -7.17 0.35 0.46
CA VAL A 161 -6.04 -0.04 -0.39
C VAL A 161 -6.07 0.67 -1.74
N VAL A 162 -7.21 0.67 -2.45
CA VAL A 162 -7.33 1.32 -3.76
C VAL A 162 -7.11 2.84 -3.66
N PRO A 163 -7.82 3.60 -2.80
CA PRO A 163 -7.56 5.03 -2.61
C PRO A 163 -6.12 5.36 -2.20
N SER A 164 -5.51 4.56 -1.30
CA SER A 164 -4.13 4.75 -0.86
C SER A 164 -3.14 4.50 -2.00
N PHE A 165 -3.40 3.51 -2.85
CA PHE A 165 -2.59 3.22 -4.03
C PHE A 165 -2.66 4.34 -5.08
N GLU A 166 -3.87 4.85 -5.35
CA GLU A 166 -4.08 6.00 -6.24
C GLU A 166 -3.38 7.26 -5.73
N THR A 167 -3.50 7.54 -4.43
CA THR A 167 -2.83 8.68 -3.78
C THR A 167 -1.32 8.57 -3.89
N PHE A 168 -0.76 7.39 -3.61
CA PHE A 168 0.66 7.10 -3.76
C PHE A 168 1.15 7.35 -5.20
N MET A 169 0.46 6.80 -6.20
CA MET A 169 0.84 7.01 -7.61
C MET A 169 0.74 8.49 -8.01
N ALA A 170 -0.33 9.18 -7.61
CA ALA A 170 -0.52 10.60 -7.90
C ALA A 170 0.57 11.48 -7.26
N GLN A 171 0.98 11.17 -6.03
CA GLN A 171 2.08 11.89 -5.36
C GLN A 171 3.41 11.70 -6.08
N TRP A 172 3.73 10.49 -6.54
CA TRP A 172 4.92 10.23 -7.34
C TRP A 172 4.88 10.88 -8.74
N GLU A 173 3.72 10.91 -9.38
CA GLU A 173 3.52 11.65 -10.64
C GLU A 173 3.74 13.16 -10.44
N GLN A 174 3.14 13.75 -9.40
CA GLN A 174 3.33 15.15 -9.05
C GLN A 174 4.79 15.46 -8.72
N LEU A 175 5.46 14.59 -7.95
CA LEU A 175 6.87 14.74 -7.62
C LEU A 175 7.73 14.73 -8.89
N SER A 176 7.45 13.82 -9.82
CA SER A 176 8.16 13.74 -11.12
C SER A 176 7.97 14.98 -11.98
N LEU A 177 6.78 15.60 -11.93
CA LEU A 177 6.49 16.84 -12.67
C LEU A 177 7.17 18.05 -12.05
N ASN A 178 7.14 18.15 -10.71
CA ASN A 178 7.69 19.29 -9.98
C ASN A 178 9.22 19.26 -9.91
N LYS A 179 9.82 18.06 -9.96
CA LYS A 179 11.26 17.83 -9.88
C LYS A 179 11.67 16.84 -10.98
N PRO A 180 11.89 17.31 -12.23
CA PRO A 180 12.17 16.42 -13.36
C PRO A 180 13.41 15.55 -13.21
N ARG A 181 14.37 15.93 -12.33
CA ARG A 181 15.50 15.07 -11.96
C ARG A 181 15.10 13.74 -11.32
N PHE A 182 13.92 13.67 -10.68
CA PHE A 182 13.41 12.46 -10.05
C PHE A 182 12.64 11.55 -11.03
N ALA A 183 12.19 12.12 -12.15
CA ALA A 183 11.31 11.44 -13.09
C ALA A 183 11.86 10.13 -13.68
N PRO A 184 13.16 9.98 -14.03
CA PRO A 184 13.64 8.77 -14.71
C PRO A 184 13.43 7.49 -13.89
N TYR A 185 13.75 7.53 -12.59
CA TYR A 185 13.65 6.37 -11.71
C TYR A 185 12.26 6.25 -11.05
N ILE A 186 11.57 7.37 -10.77
CA ILE A 186 10.15 7.30 -10.33
C ILE A 186 9.28 6.64 -11.39
N LYS A 187 9.52 6.89 -12.68
CA LYS A 187 8.75 6.26 -13.79
C LYS A 187 8.81 4.73 -13.76
N ILE A 188 9.92 4.16 -13.30
CA ILE A 188 10.09 2.71 -13.18
C ILE A 188 9.25 2.20 -12.01
N GLY A 189 9.34 2.86 -10.84
CA GLY A 189 8.46 2.58 -9.71
C GLY A 189 6.98 2.64 -10.09
N LEU A 190 6.57 3.70 -10.81
CA LEU A 190 5.21 3.88 -11.31
C LEU A 190 4.79 2.80 -12.32
N HIS A 191 5.71 2.30 -13.15
CA HIS A 191 5.42 1.20 -14.08
C HIS A 191 5.04 -0.07 -13.31
N HIS A 192 5.81 -0.44 -12.29
CA HIS A 192 5.50 -1.57 -11.42
C HIS A 192 4.20 -1.33 -10.64
N ALA A 193 4.02 -0.14 -10.06
CA ALA A 193 2.80 0.22 -9.35
C ALA A 193 1.55 0.03 -10.20
N ARG A 194 1.55 0.54 -11.45
CA ARG A 194 0.43 0.40 -12.39
C ARG A 194 0.17 -1.05 -12.78
N SER A 195 1.21 -1.87 -12.94
CA SER A 195 1.04 -3.31 -13.18
C SER A 195 0.25 -3.94 -12.04
N TYR A 196 0.66 -3.72 -10.79
CA TYR A 196 -0.07 -4.26 -9.62
C TYR A 196 -1.49 -3.69 -9.49
N TYR A 197 -1.68 -2.40 -9.76
CA TYR A 197 -3.00 -1.78 -9.76
C TYR A 197 -3.93 -2.41 -10.81
N GLN A 198 -3.41 -2.81 -11.98
CA GLN A 198 -4.19 -3.56 -12.98
C GLN A 198 -4.61 -4.92 -12.45
N HIS A 199 -3.71 -5.66 -11.79
CA HIS A 199 -4.03 -6.96 -11.18
C HIS A 199 -5.09 -6.83 -10.07
N MET A 200 -5.06 -5.74 -9.28
CA MET A 200 -6.13 -5.46 -8.32
C MET A 200 -7.50 -5.28 -8.99
N GLY A 201 -7.53 -4.81 -10.24
CA GLY A 201 -8.75 -4.69 -11.04
C GLY A 201 -9.28 -6.02 -11.59
N GLU A 202 -8.50 -7.10 -11.51
CA GLU A 202 -8.92 -8.43 -11.94
C GLU A 202 -9.70 -9.19 -10.86
N THR A 203 -9.70 -8.69 -9.61
CA THR A 203 -10.51 -9.22 -8.51
C THR A 203 -11.66 -8.29 -8.14
N ASN A 204 -12.83 -8.88 -7.94
CA ASN A 204 -14.02 -8.17 -7.48
C ASN A 204 -13.93 -7.79 -5.99
N ALA A 205 -12.99 -8.35 -5.24
CA ALA A 205 -12.90 -8.17 -3.80
C ALA A 205 -12.74 -6.70 -3.38
N TYR A 206 -11.87 -5.95 -4.08
CA TYR A 206 -11.69 -4.51 -3.78
C TYR A 206 -12.98 -3.72 -4.08
N ALA A 207 -13.63 -3.99 -5.22
CA ALA A 207 -14.88 -3.32 -5.59
C ALA A 207 -16.02 -3.64 -4.61
N ILE A 208 -16.17 -4.92 -4.22
CA ILE A 208 -17.17 -5.37 -3.24
C ILE A 208 -16.95 -4.70 -1.90
N VAL A 209 -15.71 -4.70 -1.41
CA VAL A 209 -15.39 -4.09 -0.12
C VAL A 209 -15.57 -2.57 -0.16
N MET A 210 -15.11 -1.87 -1.20
CA MET A 210 -15.35 -0.44 -1.36
C MET A 210 -16.85 -0.09 -1.39
N HIS A 211 -17.66 -0.82 -2.18
CA HIS A 211 -19.10 -0.60 -2.26
C HIS A 211 -19.78 -0.81 -0.90
N LYS A 212 -19.39 -1.86 -0.17
CA LYS A 212 -19.90 -2.17 1.16
C LYS A 212 -19.61 -1.06 2.17
N PHE A 213 -18.41 -0.48 2.13
CA PHE A 213 -18.06 0.65 3.01
C PHE A 213 -18.81 1.94 2.64
N VAL A 214 -19.03 2.21 1.36
CA VAL A 214 -19.86 3.35 0.93
C VAL A 214 -21.29 3.21 1.44
N ASP A 215 -21.90 2.02 1.33
CA ASP A 215 -23.23 1.72 1.89
C ASP A 215 -23.27 1.94 3.42
N LEU A 216 -22.26 1.43 4.12
CA LEU A 216 -22.08 1.64 5.57
C LEU A 216 -21.97 3.13 5.92
N THR A 217 -21.17 3.92 5.19
CA THR A 217 -21.03 5.37 5.43
C THR A 217 -22.37 6.09 5.23
N ILE A 218 -23.08 5.82 4.13
CA ILE A 218 -24.38 6.42 3.84
C ILE A 218 -25.38 6.09 4.95
N HIS A 219 -25.43 4.83 5.37
CA HIS A 219 -26.32 4.39 6.43
C HIS A 219 -25.93 4.95 7.80
N PHE A 220 -24.63 5.05 8.13
CA PHE A 220 -24.19 5.70 9.36
C PHE A 220 -24.56 7.17 9.39
N THR A 221 -24.37 7.90 8.28
CA THR A 221 -24.82 9.28 8.16
C THR A 221 -26.32 9.40 8.35
N TRP A 222 -27.12 8.48 7.78
CA TRP A 222 -28.56 8.46 8.02
C TRP A 222 -28.91 8.19 9.48
N ILE A 223 -28.27 7.22 10.14
CA ILE A 223 -28.50 6.91 11.55
C ILE A 223 -28.14 8.10 12.44
N GLU A 224 -27.00 8.75 12.21
CA GLU A 224 -26.57 9.96 12.94
C GLU A 224 -27.57 11.12 12.81
N LEU A 225 -28.23 11.24 11.64
CA LEU A 225 -29.21 12.29 11.39
C LEU A 225 -30.61 11.98 11.93
N ASN A 226 -30.95 10.71 12.13
CA ASN A 226 -32.33 10.30 12.43
C ASN A 226 -32.51 9.68 13.81
N TRP A 227 -31.44 9.29 14.50
CA TRP A 227 -31.49 8.58 15.78
C TRP A 227 -30.89 9.41 16.92
N GLU A 228 -31.32 9.11 18.15
CA GLU A 228 -30.77 9.70 19.37
C GLU A 228 -29.30 9.32 19.58
N GLU A 229 -28.49 10.23 20.12
CA GLU A 229 -27.02 10.09 20.24
C GLU A 229 -26.58 8.80 20.97
N PHE A 230 -27.33 8.38 21.99
CA PHE A 230 -27.07 7.12 22.70
C PHE A 230 -27.24 5.88 21.81
N GLU A 231 -28.27 5.86 20.95
CA GLU A 231 -28.54 4.75 20.03
C GLU A 231 -27.49 4.72 18.91
N VAL A 232 -27.06 5.89 18.41
CA VAL A 232 -25.93 6.00 17.47
C VAL A 232 -24.66 5.39 18.07
N HIS A 233 -24.34 5.72 19.32
CA HIS A 233 -23.19 5.16 20.02
C HIS A 233 -23.28 3.64 20.22
N LYS A 234 -24.48 3.12 20.50
CA LYS A 234 -24.74 1.68 20.64
C LYS A 234 -24.52 0.95 19.30
N VAL A 235 -25.04 1.49 18.20
CA VAL A 235 -24.85 0.90 16.84
C VAL A 235 -23.39 0.96 16.41
N LYS A 236 -22.74 2.11 16.54
CA LYS A 236 -21.30 2.24 16.22
C LYS A 236 -20.47 1.20 16.96
N ARG A 237 -20.73 1.03 18.27
CA ARG A 237 -20.05 0.04 19.11
C ARG A 237 -20.37 -1.40 18.70
N ALA A 238 -21.62 -1.70 18.32
CA ALA A 238 -22.01 -3.02 17.84
C ALA A 238 -21.31 -3.39 16.52
N VAL A 239 -21.27 -2.47 15.56
CA VAL A 239 -20.56 -2.65 14.28
C VAL A 239 -19.05 -2.78 14.51
N LEU A 240 -18.46 -1.93 15.34
CA LEU A 240 -17.05 -2.04 15.77
C LEU A 240 -16.75 -3.42 16.36
N ASN A 241 -17.61 -3.91 17.26
CA ASN A 241 -17.45 -5.23 17.87
C ASN A 241 -17.59 -6.36 16.84
N MET A 242 -18.51 -6.27 15.87
CA MET A 242 -18.65 -7.27 14.81
C MET A 242 -17.41 -7.33 13.91
N VAL A 243 -16.84 -6.17 13.57
CA VAL A 243 -15.62 -6.06 12.77
C VAL A 243 -14.41 -6.61 13.54
N HIS A 244 -14.26 -6.26 14.83
CA HIS A 244 -13.21 -6.81 15.69
C HIS A 244 -13.33 -8.33 15.93
N LEU A 245 -14.54 -8.85 16.16
CA LEU A 245 -14.76 -10.28 16.39
C LEU A 245 -14.45 -11.09 15.12
N SER A 246 -14.71 -10.50 13.95
CA SER A 246 -14.32 -11.08 12.66
C SER A 246 -12.80 -11.24 12.58
N PHE A 247 -12.02 -10.25 13.04
CA PHE A 247 -10.55 -10.31 13.11
C PHE A 247 -9.99 -11.32 14.14
N ILE A 248 -10.56 -11.39 15.35
CA ILE A 248 -10.09 -12.32 16.40
C ILE A 248 -10.33 -13.78 16.00
N ILE A 249 -11.45 -14.05 15.32
CA ILE A 249 -11.74 -15.39 14.79
C ILE A 249 -10.76 -15.74 13.64
N ILE A 250 -10.41 -14.78 12.78
CA ILE A 250 -9.40 -14.96 11.72
C ILE A 250 -8.03 -15.31 12.34
N ALA A 251 -7.58 -14.59 13.37
CA ALA A 251 -6.28 -14.84 14.01
C ALA A 251 -6.24 -16.19 14.77
N ASN A 252 -7.34 -16.60 15.41
CA ASN A 252 -7.40 -17.85 16.15
C ASN A 252 -7.65 -19.08 15.26
N GLY A 253 -8.35 -18.93 14.13
CA GLY A 253 -8.53 -20.00 13.14
C GLY A 253 -7.23 -20.39 12.43
N LEU A 254 -6.29 -19.45 12.26
CA LEU A 254 -4.95 -19.71 11.74
C LEU A 254 -4.06 -20.45 12.76
N ASN A 255 -4.23 -20.21 14.07
CA ASN A 255 -3.44 -20.85 15.12
C ASN A 255 -3.99 -22.22 15.58
N ALA A 256 -5.24 -22.56 15.26
CA ALA A 256 -5.86 -23.83 15.67
C ALA A 256 -5.58 -25.01 14.72
N ASN A 257 -4.91 -24.76 13.58
CA ASN A 257 -4.57 -25.75 12.56
C ASN A 257 -3.05 -26.05 12.47
N THR A 258 -2.27 -25.67 13.49
CA THR A 258 -0.90 -26.15 13.73
C THR A 258 -0.88 -27.10 14.92
#